data_AF-A0A392MA79-F1
#
_entry.id   AF-A0A392MA79-F1
#
_cell.length_a   1.000
_cell.length_b   1.000
_cell.length_c   1.000
_cell.angle_alpha   90.00
_cell.angle_beta   90.00
_cell.angle_gamma   90.00
#
_symmetry.space_group_name_H-M   'P 1'
#
loop_
_entity.id
_entity.type
_entity.pdbx_description
1 polymer ?
#
loop_
_entity_poly.entity_id
_entity_poly.type
_entity_poly.pdbx_seq_one_letter_code
_entity_poly.pdbx_strand_id
1 'polypeptide(L)'
;MFDKVLKEKTPKFLLCLLPEDSNIYGPWKKACLAEHGIFTQCIAPPKKKTVNKRYLANVLLKINVKLGGMNSLLAKELSEVIPIVSQAPTLILGMDVSHGSPGQTDIPSIAAVVSSRQWPKMSKYRAWFRTQKSKVEMIEELFKLVDDKDEGLIRQALDDFYETSKQNRPENIIIFRDGVSDSQFNQVLDKELTQIIEACQFWDKDWHPKFLVIVAQKNHHTRFFQTGNPAENAPP
;
A
#
# COMPACT_ATOMS: atom_id res chain seq x y z
N MET A 1 1.85 -11.88 -29.40
CA MET A 1 2.72 -12.79 -28.61
C MET A 1 2.05 -13.15 -27.29
N PHE A 2 1.57 -12.16 -26.55
CA PHE A 2 0.84 -12.37 -25.29
C PHE A 2 -0.42 -13.26 -25.45
N ASP A 3 -1.27 -13.00 -26.45
CA ASP A 3 -2.46 -13.84 -26.72
C ASP A 3 -2.14 -15.30 -27.08
N LYS A 4 -0.94 -15.54 -27.63
CA LYS A 4 -0.49 -16.92 -27.93
C LYS A 4 -0.15 -17.67 -26.64
N VAL A 5 0.50 -17.00 -25.68
CA VAL A 5 0.84 -17.57 -24.37
C VAL A 5 -0.43 -17.90 -23.56
N LEU A 6 -1.47 -17.07 -23.67
CA LEU A 6 -2.73 -17.28 -22.94
C LEU A 6 -3.60 -18.41 -23.54
N LYS A 7 -3.49 -18.69 -24.83
CA LYS A 7 -4.30 -19.70 -25.53
C LYS A 7 -3.97 -21.15 -25.16
N GLU A 8 -2.74 -21.43 -24.73
CA GLU A 8 -2.33 -22.80 -24.38
C GLU A 8 -2.63 -23.13 -22.92
N LYS A 9 -2.23 -22.25 -22.00
CA LYS A 9 -2.47 -22.37 -20.56
C LYS A 9 -2.18 -21.04 -19.87
N THR A 10 -3.11 -20.54 -19.07
CA THR A 10 -2.89 -19.30 -18.31
C THR A 10 -1.72 -19.48 -17.33
N PRO A 11 -0.63 -18.72 -17.49
CA PRO A 11 0.53 -18.84 -16.60
C PRO A 11 0.23 -18.20 -15.24
N LYS A 12 0.79 -18.76 -14.17
CA LYS A 12 0.70 -18.17 -12.81
C LYS A 12 1.61 -16.95 -12.65
N PHE A 13 2.63 -16.82 -13.48
CA PHE A 13 3.66 -15.79 -13.41
C PHE A 13 4.33 -15.58 -14.77
N LEU A 14 4.67 -14.32 -15.08
CA LEU A 14 5.48 -14.00 -16.25
C LEU A 14 6.72 -13.17 -15.87
N LEU A 15 7.89 -13.67 -16.28
CA LEU A 15 9.12 -12.90 -16.29
C LEU A 15 9.26 -12.21 -17.64
N CYS A 16 9.30 -10.89 -17.64
CA CYS A 16 9.37 -10.08 -18.86
C CYS A 16 10.74 -9.41 -18.96
N LEU A 17 11.49 -9.70 -20.02
CA LEU A 17 12.71 -8.98 -20.35
C LEU A 17 12.35 -7.80 -21.24
N LEU A 18 12.55 -6.59 -20.73
CA LEU A 18 12.24 -5.37 -21.47
C LEU A 18 13.50 -4.85 -22.17
N PRO A 19 13.39 -4.41 -23.43
CA PRO A 19 14.42 -3.59 -24.04
C PRO A 19 14.51 -2.25 -23.32
N GLU A 20 15.69 -1.66 -23.37
CA GLU A 20 15.99 -0.35 -22.80
C GLU A 20 15.03 0.72 -23.32
N ASP A 21 14.61 1.65 -22.45
CA ASP A 21 13.79 2.83 -22.79
C ASP A 21 12.52 2.53 -23.62
N SER A 22 11.81 1.45 -23.25
CA SER A 22 10.59 1.06 -23.93
C SER A 22 9.32 1.53 -23.21
N ASN A 23 8.44 2.24 -23.93
CA ASN A 23 7.09 2.63 -23.47
C ASN A 23 6.13 1.43 -23.31
N ILE A 24 6.63 0.20 -23.39
CA ILE A 24 5.83 -1.03 -23.32
C ILE A 24 5.52 -1.44 -21.87
N TYR A 25 6.24 -0.93 -20.87
CA TYR A 25 6.04 -1.31 -19.46
C TYR A 25 4.60 -1.08 -18.99
N GLY A 26 4.04 0.10 -19.27
CA GLY A 26 2.68 0.46 -18.86
C GLY A 26 1.61 -0.44 -19.50
N PRO A 27 1.52 -0.52 -20.84
CA PRO A 27 0.59 -1.41 -21.53
C PRO A 27 0.75 -2.89 -21.12
N TRP A 28 1.99 -3.36 -20.95
CA TRP A 28 2.26 -4.73 -20.48
C TRP A 28 1.70 -4.97 -19.07
N LYS A 29 1.89 -4.02 -18.15
CA LYS A 29 1.36 -4.11 -16.78
C LYS A 29 -0.15 -4.11 -16.76
N LYS A 30 -0.80 -3.27 -17.57
CA LYS A 30 -2.26 -3.22 -17.71
C LYS A 30 -2.80 -4.57 -18.19
N ALA A 31 -2.29 -5.08 -19.31
CA ALA A 31 -2.73 -6.36 -19.87
C ALA A 31 -2.57 -7.49 -18.85
N CYS A 32 -1.38 -7.64 -18.25
CA CYS A 32 -1.17 -8.75 -17.35
C CYS A 32 -1.97 -8.65 -16.05
N LEU A 33 -1.91 -7.51 -15.35
CA LEU A 33 -2.48 -7.39 -13.99
C LEU A 33 -3.96 -7.06 -14.01
N ALA A 34 -4.39 -6.09 -14.81
CA ALA A 34 -5.76 -5.60 -14.78
C ALA A 34 -6.71 -6.44 -15.66
N GLU A 35 -6.25 -6.87 -16.83
CA GLU A 35 -7.10 -7.58 -17.80
C GLU A 35 -7.09 -9.11 -17.57
N HIS A 36 -5.97 -9.69 -17.14
CA HIS A 36 -5.83 -11.15 -16.98
C HIS A 36 -5.51 -11.65 -15.56
N GLY A 37 -5.20 -10.78 -14.60
CA GLY A 37 -4.89 -11.18 -13.23
C GLY A 37 -3.57 -11.98 -13.07
N ILE A 38 -2.60 -11.78 -13.96
CA ILE A 38 -1.32 -12.50 -14.00
C ILE A 38 -0.21 -11.66 -13.38
N PHE A 39 0.44 -12.21 -12.34
CA PHE A 39 1.59 -11.56 -11.72
C PHE A 39 2.80 -11.52 -12.66
N THR A 40 3.48 -10.37 -12.73
CA THR A 40 4.65 -10.19 -13.61
C THR A 40 5.83 -9.52 -12.94
N GLN A 41 7.03 -9.92 -13.33
CA GLN A 41 8.28 -9.23 -13.01
C GLN A 41 8.96 -8.79 -14.31
N CYS A 42 9.13 -7.49 -14.48
CA CYS A 42 9.89 -6.95 -15.60
C CYS A 42 11.36 -6.75 -15.19
N ILE A 43 12.29 -7.08 -16.07
CA ILE A 43 13.74 -6.90 -15.90
C ILE A 43 14.23 -6.10 -17.10
N ALA A 44 14.94 -5.01 -16.83
CA ALA A 44 15.68 -4.26 -17.83
C ALA A 44 17.19 -4.46 -17.54
N PRO A 45 17.98 -4.99 -18.49
CA PRO A 45 19.43 -5.12 -18.31
C PRO A 45 20.07 -3.75 -18.08
N PRO A 46 21.02 -3.60 -17.15
CA PRO A 46 21.70 -2.33 -16.95
C PRO A 46 22.60 -1.98 -18.14
N LYS A 47 22.49 -0.74 -18.65
CA LYS A 47 23.15 -0.22 -19.89
C LYS A 47 24.66 -0.55 -20.02
N LYS A 48 25.38 -0.69 -18.91
CA LYS A 48 26.86 -0.82 -18.88
C LYS A 48 27.39 -1.79 -17.82
N LYS A 49 26.53 -2.60 -17.20
CA LYS A 49 26.94 -3.52 -16.12
C LYS A 49 26.44 -4.92 -16.40
N THR A 50 27.28 -5.91 -16.12
CA THR A 50 26.81 -7.29 -15.99
C THR A 50 25.78 -7.37 -14.87
N VAL A 51 24.74 -8.18 -15.09
CA VAL A 51 23.76 -8.49 -14.05
C VAL A 51 24.52 -9.12 -12.88
N ASN A 52 24.50 -8.45 -11.72
CA ASN A 52 25.23 -8.92 -10.55
C ASN A 52 24.31 -9.66 -9.56
N LYS A 53 24.91 -10.42 -8.64
CA LYS A 53 24.18 -11.21 -7.64
C LYS A 53 23.22 -10.36 -6.78
N ARG A 54 23.60 -9.11 -6.45
CA ARG A 54 22.77 -8.19 -5.66
C ARG A 54 21.50 -7.78 -6.42
N TYR A 55 21.62 -7.50 -7.72
CA TYR A 55 20.47 -7.19 -8.57
C TYR A 55 19.50 -8.37 -8.63
N LEU A 56 20.03 -9.58 -8.89
CA LEU A 56 19.22 -10.80 -8.93
C LEU A 56 18.54 -11.08 -7.59
N ALA A 57 19.24 -10.91 -6.47
CA ALA A 57 18.65 -11.05 -5.14
C ALA A 57 17.45 -10.11 -4.96
N ASN A 58 17.59 -8.82 -5.31
CA ASN A 58 16.50 -7.85 -5.23
C ASN A 58 15.31 -8.21 -6.14
N VAL A 59 15.58 -8.76 -7.34
CA VAL A 59 14.53 -9.27 -8.23
C VAL A 59 13.79 -10.45 -7.59
N LEU A 60 14.52 -11.41 -7.03
CA LEU A 60 13.94 -12.59 -6.37
C LEU A 60 13.10 -12.20 -5.15
N LEU A 61 13.53 -11.20 -4.36
CA LEU A 61 12.74 -10.65 -3.26
C LEU A 61 11.38 -10.12 -3.73
N LYS A 62 11.32 -9.49 -4.91
CA LYS A 62 10.06 -8.99 -5.50
C LYS A 62 9.20 -10.11 -6.07
N ILE A 63 9.82 -11.12 -6.69
CA ILE A 63 9.11 -12.28 -7.22
C ILE A 63 8.46 -13.06 -6.07
N ASN A 64 9.21 -13.33 -4.99
CA ASN A 64 8.71 -14.06 -3.84
C ASN A 64 7.42 -13.43 -3.28
N VAL A 65 7.42 -12.11 -3.03
CA VAL A 65 6.25 -11.40 -2.50
C VAL A 65 5.08 -11.36 -3.48
N LYS A 66 5.34 -11.19 -4.79
CA LYS A 66 4.29 -11.22 -5.82
C LYS A 66 3.59 -12.57 -5.94
N LEU A 67 4.29 -13.66 -5.60
CA LEU A 67 3.75 -15.01 -5.59
C LEU A 67 3.19 -15.41 -4.22
N GLY A 68 3.02 -14.44 -3.30
CA GLY A 68 2.43 -14.67 -1.98
C GLY A 68 3.42 -15.16 -0.91
N GLY A 69 4.70 -15.29 -1.26
CA GLY A 69 5.78 -15.61 -0.33
C GLY A 69 6.12 -14.44 0.60
N MET A 70 6.90 -14.74 1.64
CA MET A 70 7.36 -13.76 2.63
C MET A 70 8.89 -13.78 2.69
N ASN A 71 9.51 -12.60 2.65
CA ASN A 71 10.97 -12.49 2.64
C ASN A 71 11.58 -12.53 4.04
N SER A 72 10.97 -11.80 4.97
CA SER A 72 11.46 -11.65 6.33
C SER A 72 10.28 -11.34 7.26
N LEU A 73 10.51 -11.60 8.54
CA LEU A 73 9.52 -11.51 9.62
C LEU A 73 10.27 -11.01 10.85
N LEU A 74 9.62 -10.19 11.68
CA LEU A 74 10.22 -9.79 12.96
C LEU A 74 10.21 -10.99 13.92
N ALA A 75 11.30 -11.20 14.66
CA ALA A 75 11.36 -12.30 15.65
C ALA A 75 10.22 -12.19 16.68
N LYS A 76 9.87 -10.96 17.09
CA LYS A 76 8.75 -10.69 18.01
C LYS A 76 7.37 -11.00 17.42
N GLU A 77 7.24 -11.02 16.10
CA GLU A 77 6.00 -11.40 15.42
C GLU A 77 5.81 -12.93 15.47
N LEU A 78 6.91 -13.71 15.49
CA LEU A 78 6.84 -15.17 15.66
C LEU A 78 6.37 -15.58 17.04
N SER A 79 6.81 -14.84 18.07
CA SER A 79 6.38 -15.05 19.45
C SER A 79 5.10 -14.29 19.81
N GLU A 80 4.51 -13.55 18.86
CA GLU A 80 3.28 -12.76 19.06
C GLU A 80 3.38 -11.79 20.26
N VAL A 81 4.52 -11.10 20.40
CA VAL A 81 4.79 -10.16 21.52
C VAL A 81 5.06 -8.74 21.03
N ILE A 82 4.50 -8.36 19.89
CA ILE A 82 4.61 -6.97 19.43
C ILE A 82 3.69 -6.13 20.33
N PRO A 83 4.23 -5.13 21.06
CA PRO A 83 3.42 -4.29 21.93
C PRO A 83 2.26 -3.67 21.17
N ILE A 84 1.09 -3.59 21.82
CA ILE A 84 -0.19 -3.10 21.26
C ILE A 84 -0.76 -4.02 20.18
N VAL A 85 0.00 -4.28 19.11
CA VAL A 85 -0.48 -5.02 17.95
C VAL A 85 -0.83 -6.47 18.29
N SER A 86 -0.01 -7.19 19.06
CA SER A 86 -0.30 -8.59 19.37
C SER A 86 -1.29 -8.77 20.53
N GLN A 87 -1.59 -7.72 21.29
CA GLN A 87 -2.45 -7.79 22.48
C GLN A 87 -3.94 -7.73 22.17
N ALA A 88 -4.30 -7.06 21.07
CA ALA A 88 -5.68 -6.95 20.61
C ALA A 88 -5.69 -6.89 19.07
N PRO A 89 -6.76 -7.37 18.40
CA PRO A 89 -6.94 -7.26 16.96
C PRO A 89 -6.62 -5.83 16.48
N THR A 90 -5.54 -5.67 15.74
CA THR A 90 -5.05 -4.35 15.34
C THR A 90 -4.85 -4.30 13.83
N LEU A 91 -5.61 -3.42 13.19
CA LEU A 91 -5.50 -3.11 11.78
C LEU A 91 -4.51 -1.95 11.59
N ILE A 92 -3.56 -2.11 10.67
CA ILE A 92 -2.60 -1.08 10.30
C ILE A 92 -2.89 -0.67 8.87
N LEU A 93 -3.12 0.63 8.68
CA LEU A 93 -3.41 1.26 7.41
C LEU A 93 -2.23 2.14 6.99
N GLY A 94 -1.86 2.09 5.72
CA GLY A 94 -1.00 3.07 5.05
C GLY A 94 -1.79 3.77 3.96
N MET A 95 -1.77 5.09 3.94
CA MET A 95 -2.60 5.92 3.06
C MET A 95 -1.74 6.96 2.36
N ASP A 96 -1.90 7.07 1.05
CA ASP A 96 -1.17 8.01 0.19
C ASP A 96 -1.99 8.38 -1.04
N VAL A 97 -1.71 9.56 -1.61
CA VAL A 97 -2.28 10.03 -2.86
C VAL A 97 -1.17 10.37 -3.84
N SER A 98 -1.24 9.76 -5.02
CA SER A 98 -0.33 10.05 -6.12
C SER A 98 -1.00 10.96 -7.15
N HIS A 99 -0.31 12.04 -7.54
CA HIS A 99 -0.76 12.96 -8.58
C HIS A 99 -0.06 12.70 -9.92
N GLY A 100 -0.67 13.22 -11.01
CA GLY A 100 0.00 13.30 -12.31
C GLY A 100 1.27 14.16 -12.26
N SER A 101 2.14 13.99 -13.25
CA SER A 101 3.40 14.75 -13.34
C SER A 101 3.13 16.26 -13.43
N PRO A 102 4.08 17.13 -13.02
CA PRO A 102 3.95 18.57 -13.18
C PRO A 102 3.56 18.97 -14.62
N GLY A 103 2.54 19.82 -14.74
CA GLY A 103 1.99 20.25 -16.04
C GLY A 103 0.86 19.38 -16.60
N GLN A 104 0.60 18.19 -16.04
CA GLN A 104 -0.53 17.35 -16.43
C GLN A 104 -1.73 17.65 -15.53
N THR A 105 -2.60 18.58 -15.94
CA THR A 105 -3.77 19.00 -15.15
C THR A 105 -4.92 18.01 -15.22
N ASP A 106 -5.03 17.25 -16.31
CA ASP A 106 -6.22 16.44 -16.60
C ASP A 106 -6.07 14.98 -16.15
N ILE A 107 -4.92 14.64 -15.54
CA ILE A 107 -4.68 13.31 -14.99
C ILE A 107 -5.30 13.21 -13.60
N PRO A 108 -6.19 12.23 -13.36
CA PRO A 108 -6.78 12.04 -12.04
C PRO A 108 -5.72 11.66 -11.01
N SER A 109 -5.94 12.06 -9.77
CA SER A 109 -5.14 11.56 -8.65
C SER A 109 -5.54 10.11 -8.35
N ILE A 110 -4.62 9.33 -7.81
CA ILE A 110 -4.88 7.97 -7.36
C ILE A 110 -4.68 7.93 -5.84
N ALA A 111 -5.77 7.69 -5.12
CA ALA A 111 -5.70 7.38 -3.70
C ALA A 111 -5.48 5.89 -3.50
N ALA A 112 -4.59 5.54 -2.57
CA ALA A 112 -4.28 4.18 -2.22
C ALA A 112 -4.36 3.98 -0.69
N VAL A 113 -5.01 2.90 -0.28
CA VAL A 113 -5.03 2.41 1.10
C VAL A 113 -4.41 1.02 1.09
N VAL A 114 -3.36 0.81 1.86
CA VAL A 114 -2.83 -0.53 2.16
C VAL A 114 -3.26 -0.94 3.55
N SER A 115 -3.71 -2.18 3.70
CA SER A 115 -4.18 -2.72 4.98
C SER A 115 -3.42 -3.97 5.38
N SER A 116 -3.01 -4.05 6.65
CA SER A 116 -2.46 -5.27 7.24
C SER A 116 -3.51 -6.37 7.28
N ARG A 117 -3.05 -7.62 7.34
CA ARG A 117 -3.91 -8.81 7.24
C ARG A 117 -3.21 -9.99 7.89
N GLN A 118 -3.99 -11.01 8.27
CA GLN A 118 -3.51 -12.17 9.02
C GLN A 118 -3.03 -11.87 10.44
N TRP A 119 -3.75 -10.98 11.17
CA TRP A 119 -3.46 -10.71 12.57
C TRP A 119 -3.41 -12.01 13.40
N PRO A 120 -2.46 -12.20 14.34
CA PRO A 120 -1.56 -11.19 14.95
C PRO A 120 -0.29 -10.85 14.17
N LYS A 121 -0.12 -11.38 12.95
CA LYS A 121 0.97 -11.00 12.06
C LYS A 121 0.72 -9.65 11.41
N MET A 122 1.79 -8.90 11.15
CA MET A 122 1.77 -7.57 10.54
C MET A 122 2.60 -7.50 9.25
N SER A 123 3.25 -8.58 8.84
CA SER A 123 4.16 -8.59 7.68
C SER A 123 3.48 -8.75 6.31
N LYS A 124 2.14 -8.87 6.26
CA LYS A 124 1.39 -8.97 4.99
C LYS A 124 0.38 -7.83 4.85
N TYR A 125 0.33 -7.30 3.63
CA TYR A 125 -0.55 -6.20 3.27
C TYR A 125 -1.29 -6.47 1.96
N ARG A 126 -2.48 -5.89 1.84
CA ARG A 126 -3.22 -5.78 0.58
C ARG A 126 -3.42 -4.31 0.26
N ALA A 127 -3.43 -3.96 -1.02
CA ALA A 127 -3.65 -2.60 -1.49
C ALA A 127 -5.03 -2.46 -2.13
N TRP A 128 -5.66 -1.33 -1.87
CA TRP A 128 -6.93 -0.87 -2.40
C TRP A 128 -6.71 0.52 -2.97
N PHE A 129 -7.33 0.84 -4.11
CA PHE A 129 -7.13 2.14 -4.73
C PHE A 129 -8.39 2.64 -5.44
N ARG A 130 -8.48 3.97 -5.55
CA ARG A 130 -9.52 4.69 -6.29
C ARG A 130 -8.90 5.87 -7.03
N THR A 131 -9.48 6.19 -8.17
CA THR A 131 -9.20 7.44 -8.86
C THR A 131 -10.07 8.53 -8.28
N GLN A 132 -9.50 9.71 -8.07
CA GLN A 132 -10.22 10.89 -7.60
C GLN A 132 -9.84 12.12 -8.44
N LYS A 133 -10.49 13.25 -8.18
CA LYS A 133 -10.23 14.49 -8.94
C LYS A 133 -8.75 14.85 -8.91
N SER A 134 -8.28 15.39 -10.03
CA SER A 134 -6.89 15.83 -10.19
C SER A 134 -6.47 16.79 -9.08
N LYS A 135 -5.28 16.56 -8.52
CA LYS A 135 -4.64 17.38 -7.46
C LYS A 135 -5.46 17.53 -6.17
N VAL A 136 -6.46 16.67 -5.95
CA VAL A 136 -7.08 16.54 -4.63
C VAL A 136 -6.20 15.65 -3.77
N GLU A 137 -5.68 16.19 -2.68
CA GLU A 137 -4.82 15.47 -1.72
C GLU A 137 -5.64 14.62 -0.75
N MET A 138 -6.82 15.09 -0.31
CA MET A 138 -7.66 14.34 0.64
C MET A 138 -8.33 13.16 -0.04
N ILE A 139 -8.34 12.00 0.59
CA ILE A 139 -8.97 10.82 0.00
C ILE A 139 -10.49 10.93 0.08
N GLU A 140 -11.15 10.92 -1.09
CA GLU A 140 -12.60 11.20 -1.20
C GLU A 140 -13.49 9.95 -0.98
N GLU A 141 -12.99 8.74 -1.24
CA GLU A 141 -13.79 7.50 -1.23
C GLU A 141 -13.30 6.50 -0.16
N LEU A 142 -13.00 7.00 1.05
CA LEU A 142 -12.70 6.11 2.19
C LEU A 142 -13.96 5.40 2.68
N PHE A 143 -15.06 6.14 2.74
CA PHE A 143 -16.43 5.66 2.89
C PHE A 143 -17.23 6.11 1.66
N LYS A 144 -18.03 5.21 1.08
CA LYS A 144 -18.85 5.55 -0.09
C LYS A 144 -20.13 4.75 -0.11
N LEU A 145 -21.22 5.37 0.32
CA LEU A 145 -22.54 4.77 0.25
C LEU A 145 -23.04 4.77 -1.22
N VAL A 146 -23.26 3.58 -1.76
CA VAL A 146 -23.91 3.34 -3.05
C VAL A 146 -25.11 2.44 -2.78
N ASP A 147 -26.30 2.98 -3.02
CA ASP A 147 -27.57 2.40 -2.55
C ASP A 147 -27.52 2.15 -1.03
N ASP A 148 -27.60 0.88 -0.61
CA ASP A 148 -27.54 0.45 0.80
C ASP A 148 -26.21 -0.27 1.13
N LYS A 149 -25.15 -0.03 0.37
CA LYS A 149 -23.84 -0.65 0.57
C LYS A 149 -22.71 0.37 0.63
N ASP A 150 -21.79 0.17 1.55
CA ASP A 150 -20.52 0.89 1.55
C ASP A 150 -19.56 0.24 0.54
N GLU A 151 -19.21 0.97 -0.52
CA GLU A 151 -18.20 0.57 -1.52
C GLU A 151 -16.84 1.27 -1.31
N GLY A 152 -16.67 1.92 -0.16
CA GLY A 152 -15.47 2.65 0.22
C GLY A 152 -14.22 1.76 0.35
N LEU A 153 -13.06 2.40 0.34
CA LEU A 153 -11.76 1.73 0.51
C LEU A 153 -11.64 1.07 1.88
N ILE A 154 -12.22 1.68 2.92
CA ILE A 154 -12.15 1.17 4.29
C ILE A 154 -12.98 -0.09 4.46
N ARG A 155 -14.17 -0.16 3.83
CA ARG A 155 -14.97 -1.38 3.81
C ARG A 155 -14.17 -2.59 3.34
N GLN A 156 -13.51 -2.45 2.20
CA GLN A 156 -12.70 -3.54 1.60
C GLN A 156 -11.54 -3.96 2.52
N ALA A 157 -10.89 -3.00 3.16
CA ALA A 157 -9.83 -3.28 4.12
C ALA A 157 -10.35 -4.02 5.37
N LEU A 158 -11.52 -3.62 5.89
CA LEU A 158 -12.15 -4.23 7.05
C LEU A 158 -12.61 -5.66 6.77
N ASP A 159 -13.23 -5.90 5.62
CA ASP A 159 -13.68 -7.23 5.21
C ASP A 159 -12.49 -8.19 5.03
N ASP A 160 -11.44 -7.77 4.32
CA ASP A 160 -10.23 -8.60 4.15
C ASP A 160 -9.50 -8.85 5.48
N PHE A 161 -9.48 -7.87 6.38
CA PHE A 161 -8.92 -8.07 7.72
C PHE A 161 -9.72 -9.12 8.49
N TYR A 162 -11.04 -9.00 8.53
CA TYR A 162 -11.94 -9.92 9.23
C TYR A 162 -11.81 -11.35 8.74
N GLU A 163 -11.86 -11.54 7.41
CA GLU A 163 -11.70 -12.84 6.77
C GLU A 163 -10.34 -13.48 7.08
N THR A 164 -9.28 -12.67 7.13
CA THR A 164 -7.92 -13.18 7.30
C THR A 164 -7.45 -13.26 8.75
N SER A 165 -8.19 -12.67 9.69
CA SER A 165 -7.79 -12.50 11.09
C SER A 165 -8.69 -13.24 12.08
N LYS A 166 -9.07 -14.47 11.71
CA LYS A 166 -9.90 -15.37 12.55
C LYS A 166 -11.25 -14.74 12.92
N GLN A 167 -11.86 -14.00 12.00
CA GLN A 167 -13.16 -13.35 12.21
C GLN A 167 -13.16 -12.40 13.42
N ASN A 168 -12.01 -11.80 13.75
CA ASN A 168 -11.95 -10.72 14.72
C ASN A 168 -12.08 -9.38 14.00
N ARG A 169 -12.94 -8.51 14.53
CA ARG A 169 -12.94 -7.10 14.15
C ARG A 169 -11.78 -6.38 14.82
N PRO A 170 -11.18 -5.36 14.20
CA PRO A 170 -10.10 -4.62 14.84
C PRO A 170 -10.61 -3.89 16.08
N GLU A 171 -9.91 -4.01 17.19
CA GLU A 171 -10.12 -3.16 18.37
C GLU A 171 -9.31 -1.86 18.24
N ASN A 172 -8.19 -1.90 17.50
CA ASN A 172 -7.35 -0.75 17.21
C ASN A 172 -7.16 -0.59 15.70
N ILE A 173 -7.17 0.66 15.23
CA ILE A 173 -6.86 1.03 13.86
C ILE A 173 -5.74 2.08 13.89
N ILE A 174 -4.55 1.69 13.42
CA ILE A 174 -3.39 2.57 13.30
C ILE A 174 -3.29 3.03 11.85
N ILE A 175 -3.22 4.35 11.64
CA ILE A 175 -3.25 4.97 10.32
C ILE A 175 -1.94 5.72 10.11
N PHE A 176 -1.20 5.34 9.07
CA PHE A 176 -0.06 6.09 8.57
C PHE A 176 -0.47 6.86 7.31
N ARG A 177 -0.53 8.18 7.39
CA ARG A 177 -0.87 9.07 6.28
C ARG A 177 0.37 9.80 5.77
N ASP A 178 0.82 9.52 4.55
CA ASP A 178 1.93 10.20 3.88
C ASP A 178 1.42 11.30 2.95
N GLY A 179 2.23 12.29 2.56
CA GLY A 179 1.89 13.23 1.48
C GLY A 179 1.20 14.54 1.89
N VAL A 180 0.85 14.72 3.17
CA VAL A 180 0.16 15.94 3.65
C VAL A 180 1.08 16.93 4.37
N SER A 181 0.80 18.21 4.20
CA SER A 181 1.46 19.32 4.91
C SER A 181 0.77 19.65 6.23
N ASP A 182 1.45 20.38 7.12
CA ASP A 182 0.94 20.78 8.45
C ASP A 182 -0.41 21.50 8.37
N SER A 183 -0.60 22.32 7.34
CA SER A 183 -1.85 23.07 7.11
C SER A 183 -3.04 22.18 6.77
N GLN A 184 -2.81 20.91 6.43
CA GLN A 184 -3.82 19.94 6.04
C GLN A 184 -4.13 18.93 7.15
N PHE A 185 -3.45 18.98 8.30
CA PHE A 185 -3.67 18.00 9.39
C PHE A 185 -5.11 17.98 9.87
N ASN A 186 -5.73 19.15 10.06
CA ASN A 186 -7.15 19.22 10.42
C ASN A 186 -8.04 18.62 9.33
N GLN A 187 -7.69 18.74 8.05
CA GLN A 187 -8.46 18.11 6.98
C GLN A 187 -8.35 16.59 7.00
N VAL A 188 -7.20 16.02 7.38
CA VAL A 188 -7.07 14.57 7.60
C VAL A 188 -8.01 14.12 8.72
N LEU A 189 -8.08 14.85 9.83
CA LEU A 189 -8.98 14.50 10.93
C LEU A 189 -10.45 14.70 10.54
N ASP A 190 -10.81 15.88 10.04
CA ASP A 190 -12.19 16.27 9.79
C ASP A 190 -12.81 15.53 8.60
N LYS A 191 -12.01 15.15 7.60
CA LYS A 191 -12.50 14.49 6.38
C LYS A 191 -12.14 13.01 6.31
N GLU A 192 -10.86 12.67 6.46
CA GLU A 192 -10.42 11.28 6.25
C GLU A 192 -10.77 10.40 7.45
N LEU A 193 -10.43 10.81 8.68
CA LEU A 193 -10.76 10.05 9.88
C LEU A 193 -12.27 9.96 10.10
N THR A 194 -13.03 11.03 9.84
CA THR A 194 -14.50 11.00 9.89
C THR A 194 -15.07 9.94 8.95
N GLN A 195 -14.64 9.87 7.69
CA GLN A 195 -15.07 8.82 6.77
C GLN A 195 -14.69 7.41 7.26
N ILE A 196 -13.51 7.24 7.85
CA ILE A 196 -13.09 5.93 8.41
C ILE A 196 -14.04 5.53 9.56
N ILE A 197 -14.39 6.48 10.43
CA ILE A 197 -15.34 6.26 11.53
C ILE A 197 -16.73 5.91 10.98
N GLU A 198 -17.20 6.61 9.95
CA GLU A 198 -18.47 6.33 9.27
C GLU A 198 -18.50 4.91 8.70
N ALA A 199 -17.45 4.47 8.02
CA ALA A 199 -17.33 3.09 7.52
C ALA A 199 -17.40 2.05 8.66
N CYS A 200 -16.83 2.36 9.83
CA CYS A 200 -16.89 1.47 10.99
C CYS A 200 -18.32 1.39 11.56
N GLN A 201 -18.96 2.54 11.75
CA GLN A 201 -20.34 2.65 12.27
C GLN A 201 -21.37 2.03 11.32
N PHE A 202 -21.15 2.15 10.00
CA PHE A 202 -21.99 1.52 8.99
C PHE A 202 -21.89 0.00 9.04
N TRP A 203 -20.70 -0.55 9.32
CA TRP A 203 -20.53 -2.00 9.44
C TRP A 203 -21.21 -2.55 10.71
N ASP A 204 -21.02 -1.89 11.85
CA ASP A 204 -21.66 -2.24 13.11
C ASP A 204 -21.71 -1.02 14.03
N LYS A 205 -22.92 -0.61 14.41
CA LYS A 205 -23.17 0.58 15.23
C LYS A 205 -22.65 0.45 16.66
N ASP A 206 -22.49 -0.78 17.17
CA ASP A 206 -22.02 -1.03 18.53
C ASP A 206 -20.49 -1.20 18.58
N TRP A 207 -19.84 -1.28 17.42
CA TRP A 207 -18.39 -1.45 17.32
C TRP A 207 -17.65 -0.10 17.25
N HIS A 208 -16.80 0.14 18.25
CA HIS A 208 -16.09 1.41 18.43
C HIS A 208 -14.58 1.17 18.56
N PRO A 209 -13.84 1.00 17.46
CA PRO A 209 -12.40 0.81 17.51
C PRO A 209 -11.68 2.08 17.97
N LYS A 210 -10.49 1.91 18.56
CA LYS A 210 -9.60 3.02 18.90
C LYS A 210 -8.75 3.41 17.70
N PHE A 211 -8.61 4.71 17.47
CA PHE A 211 -7.83 5.23 16.33
C PHE A 211 -6.52 5.86 16.79
N LEU A 212 -5.44 5.59 16.05
CA LEU A 212 -4.18 6.31 16.14
C LEU A 212 -3.82 6.81 14.74
N VAL A 213 -3.83 8.12 14.53
CA VAL A 213 -3.44 8.74 13.26
C VAL A 213 -2.01 9.26 13.38
N ILE A 214 -1.15 8.82 12.47
CA ILE A 214 0.25 9.22 12.36
C ILE A 214 0.44 9.81 10.97
N VAL A 215 0.74 11.10 10.91
CA VAL A 215 1.09 11.76 9.67
C VAL A 215 2.60 11.65 9.45
N ALA A 216 3.01 11.01 8.35
CA ALA A 216 4.40 10.87 7.96
C ALA A 216 4.79 12.00 7.00
N GLN A 217 5.79 12.79 7.37
CA GLN A 217 6.34 13.84 6.52
C GLN A 217 7.79 13.50 6.17
N LYS A 218 8.04 13.18 4.91
CA LYS A 218 9.40 12.88 4.41
C LYS A 218 10.12 14.13 3.90
N ASN A 219 9.36 15.09 3.38
CA ASN A 219 9.90 16.29 2.73
C ASN A 219 9.71 17.51 3.64
N HIS A 220 10.65 17.72 4.56
CA HIS A 220 10.67 18.86 5.48
C HIS A 220 12.05 19.51 5.56
N HIS A 221 12.16 20.64 6.27
CA HIS A 221 13.42 21.38 6.42
C HIS A 221 14.25 20.99 7.66
N THR A 222 13.71 20.17 8.58
CA THR A 222 14.46 19.66 9.74
C THR A 222 15.61 18.75 9.30
N ARG A 223 16.80 18.93 9.89
CA ARG A 223 18.01 18.15 9.63
C ARG A 223 18.65 17.72 10.94
N PHE A 224 19.15 16.48 10.99
CA PHE A 224 19.87 15.91 12.12
C PHE A 224 21.29 15.55 11.70
N PHE A 225 22.27 15.89 12.54
CA PHE A 225 23.69 15.63 12.32
C PHE A 225 24.32 15.06 13.58
N GLN A 226 25.39 14.29 13.43
CA GLN A 226 26.10 13.75 14.59
C GLN A 226 26.86 14.85 15.34
N THR A 227 26.71 14.90 16.67
CA THR A 227 27.45 15.86 17.52
C THR A 227 28.95 15.64 17.37
N GLY A 228 29.69 16.69 17.04
CA GLY A 228 31.15 16.62 16.82
C GLY A 228 31.58 16.20 15.42
N ASN A 229 30.67 15.77 14.55
CA ASN A 229 30.96 15.52 13.13
C ASN A 229 29.77 15.92 12.22
N PRO A 230 29.64 17.21 11.87
CA PRO A 230 28.51 17.74 11.09
C PRO A 230 28.41 17.19 9.66
N ALA A 231 29.45 16.49 9.17
CA ALA A 231 29.45 15.85 7.86
C ALA A 231 28.77 14.47 7.87
N GLU A 232 28.53 13.90 9.04
CA GLU A 232 27.94 12.57 9.20
C GLU A 232 26.45 12.64 9.54
N ASN A 233 25.68 11.79 8.85
CA ASN A 233 24.25 11.60 9.14
C ASN A 233 24.08 10.92 10.50
N ALA A 234 23.00 11.25 11.19
CA ALA A 234 22.58 10.51 12.37
C ALA A 234 22.35 9.01 12.04
N PRO A 235 22.71 8.08 12.94
CA PRO A 235 22.45 6.66 12.73
C PRO A 235 20.94 6.35 12.70
N PRO A 236 20.53 5.25 12.03
CA PRO A 236 19.15 4.78 12.00
C PRO A 236 18.58 4.40 13.38
#